data_AF-X1K3Q9-F1
#
_entry.id   AF-X1K3Q9-F1
#
_cell.length_a   1.000
_cell.length_b   1.000
_cell.length_c   1.000
_cell.angle_alpha   90.00
_cell.angle_beta   90.00
_cell.angle_gamma   90.00
#
_symmetry.space_group_name_H-M   'P 1'
#
loop_
_entity.id
_entity.type
_entity.pdbx_description
1 polymer ?
#
loop_
_entity_poly.entity_id
_entity_poly.type
_entity_poly.pdbx_seq_one_letter_code
_entity_poly.pdbx_strand_id
1 'polypeptide(L)'
;MKERLDILLVERRLVESRVKAQWLIKKGYVSVNERIIIKPGKRIDNESLINLTRKFPYVGRGGLKLEAALKSFSITVKGKICADLGASIGGFTDCLLQNGA
;
A
#
# COMPACT_ATOMS: atom_id res chain seq x y z
N MET A 1 -5.34 19.55 20.12
CA MET A 1 -5.01 18.29 20.87
C MET A 1 -4.10 17.44 20.00
N LYS A 2 -3.18 16.63 20.57
CA LYS A 2 -2.26 15.79 19.78
C LYS A 2 -2.57 14.31 19.96
N GLU A 3 -2.75 13.59 18.86
CA GLU A 3 -2.98 12.15 18.83
C GLU A 3 -1.89 11.43 18.01
N ARG A 4 -1.71 10.13 18.24
CA ARG A 4 -0.80 9.29 17.45
C ARG A 4 -1.30 9.19 16.01
N LEU A 5 -0.37 9.32 15.07
CA LEU A 5 -0.67 9.27 13.63
C LEU A 5 -1.38 7.96 13.22
N ASP A 6 -1.02 6.81 13.79
CA ASP A 6 -1.68 5.54 13.47
C ASP A 6 -3.14 5.45 13.91
N ILE A 7 -3.50 6.14 14.99
CA ILE A 7 -4.89 6.25 15.48
C ILE A 7 -5.64 7.29 14.65
N LEU A 8 -5.03 8.47 14.47
CA LEU A 8 -5.63 9.59 13.74
C LEU A 8 -6.00 9.25 12.29
N LEU A 9 -5.21 8.39 11.62
CA LEU A 9 -5.53 7.87 10.28
C LEU A 9 -6.83 7.05 10.23
N VAL A 10 -7.12 6.28 11.28
CA VAL A 10 -8.33 5.45 11.37
C VAL A 10 -9.53 6.30 11.81
N GLU A 11 -9.35 7.15 12.81
CA GLU A 11 -10.40 8.06 13.30
C GLU A 11 -10.91 9.00 12.21
N ARG A 12 -10.00 9.52 11.37
CA ARG A 12 -10.34 10.33 10.19
C ARG A 12 -10.81 9.51 8.98
N ARG A 13 -10.99 8.20 9.12
CA ARG A 13 -11.42 7.27 8.05
C ARG A 13 -10.54 7.31 6.80
N LEU A 14 -9.27 7.68 6.94
CA LEU A 14 -8.30 7.65 5.85
C LEU A 14 -7.80 6.22 5.58
N VAL A 15 -7.83 5.36 6.60
CA VAL A 15 -7.42 3.96 6.54
C VAL A 15 -8.37 3.07 7.33
N GLU A 16 -8.69 1.89 6.80
CA GLU A 16 -9.67 0.95 7.37
C GLU A 16 -9.26 0.33 8.72
N SER A 17 -7.96 0.23 9.01
CA SER A 17 -7.48 -0.42 10.23
C SER A 17 -6.17 0.17 10.72
N ARG A 18 -5.94 0.05 12.03
CA ARG A 18 -4.70 0.51 12.67
C ARG A 18 -3.48 -0.25 12.15
N VAL A 19 -3.62 -1.53 11.82
CA VAL A 19 -2.54 -2.35 11.24
C VAL A 19 -2.12 -1.81 9.87
N LYS A 20 -3.10 -1.53 9.00
CA LYS A 20 -2.86 -0.93 7.67
C LYS A 20 -2.26 0.47 7.81
N ALA A 21 -2.73 1.28 8.76
CA ALA A 21 -2.18 2.61 9.06
C ALA A 21 -0.70 2.53 9.47
N GLN A 22 -0.34 1.68 10.42
CA GLN A 22 1.05 1.49 10.85
C GLN A 22 1.95 1.03 9.71
N TRP A 23 1.45 0.15 8.85
CA TRP A 23 2.19 -0.32 7.69
C TRP A 23 2.43 0.81 6.67
N LEU A 24 1.40 1.59 6.34
CA LEU A 24 1.50 2.74 5.44
C LEU A 24 2.50 3.78 5.97
N ILE A 25 2.44 4.10 7.26
CA ILE A 25 3.37 5.03 7.92
C ILE A 25 4.81 4.50 7.81
N LYS A 26 5.08 3.26 8.24
CA LYS A 26 6.43 2.67 8.22
C LYS A 26 7.05 2.62 6.82
N LYS A 27 6.22 2.61 5.79
CA LYS A 27 6.65 2.60 4.39
C LYS A 27 6.74 3.98 3.75
N GLY A 28 6.49 5.03 4.51
CA GLY A 28 6.59 6.41 4.03
C GLY A 28 5.42 6.83 3.14
N TYR A 29 4.30 6.10 3.16
CA TYR A 29 3.11 6.46 2.39
C TYR A 29 2.23 7.52 3.05
N VAL A 30 2.62 8.01 4.23
CA VAL A 30 1.84 9.01 4.96
C VAL A 30 2.69 10.26 5.13
N SER A 31 2.17 11.39 4.64
CA SER A 31 2.74 12.70 4.90
C SER A 31 1.82 13.54 5.78
N VAL A 32 2.44 14.36 6.62
CA VAL A 32 1.78 15.32 7.50
C VAL A 32 2.37 16.69 7.20
N ASN A 33 1.54 17.64 6.77
CA ASN A 33 1.98 18.96 6.31
C ASN A 33 3.18 18.83 5.35
N GLU A 34 3.00 18.00 4.31
CA GLU A 34 3.97 17.72 3.25
C GLU A 34 5.26 16.99 3.68
N ARG A 35 5.41 16.64 4.96
CA ARG A 35 6.56 15.87 5.46
C ARG A 35 6.21 14.41 5.66
N ILE A 36 6.99 13.51 5.06
CA ILE A 36 6.83 12.06 5.24
C ILE A 36 7.11 11.69 6.69
N ILE A 37 6.20 10.94 7.32
CA ILE A 37 6.36 10.42 8.67
C ILE A 37 6.49 8.90 8.60
N ILE A 38 7.52 8.35 9.26
CA ILE A 38 7.79 6.90 9.31
C ILE A 38 7.59 6.26 10.69
N LYS A 39 7.24 7.05 11.71
CA LYS A 39 7.01 6.58 13.09
C LYS A 39 5.51 6.57 13.40
N PRO A 40 4.84 5.40 13.48
CA PRO A 40 3.40 5.32 13.69
C PRO A 40 2.89 6.01 14.96
N GLY A 41 3.64 5.87 16.06
CA GLY A 41 3.30 6.49 17.34
C GLY A 41 3.71 7.96 17.45
N LYS A 42 4.12 8.63 16.36
CA LYS A 42 4.40 10.08 16.39
C LYS A 42 3.09 10.81 16.69
N ARG A 43 3.10 11.64 17.75
CA ARG A 43 1.97 12.50 18.09
C ARG A 43 1.94 13.71 17.14
N ILE A 44 0.81 13.91 16.47
CA ILE A 44 0.57 14.92 15.45
C ILE A 44 -0.61 15.77 15.90
N ASP A 45 -0.65 17.04 15.49
CA ASP A 45 -1.82 17.88 15.76
C ASP A 45 -3.05 17.34 15.03
N ASN A 46 -4.18 17.24 15.75
CA ASN A 46 -5.46 16.76 15.22
C ASN A 46 -6.02 17.64 14.09
N GLU A 47 -5.44 18.80 13.79
CA GLU A 47 -5.79 19.64 12.64
C GLU A 47 -4.79 19.56 11.48
N SER A 48 -3.67 18.84 11.66
CA SER A 48 -2.64 18.74 10.61
C SER A 48 -3.21 18.13 9.32
N LEU A 49 -2.76 18.62 8.16
CA LEU A 49 -3.11 18.07 6.86
C LEU A 49 -2.40 16.72 6.69
N ILE A 50 -3.16 15.65 6.54
CA ILE A 50 -2.64 14.30 6.36
C ILE A 50 -2.95 13.83 4.96
N ASN A 51 -1.92 13.49 4.20
CA ASN A 51 -2.06 12.94 2.87
C ASN A 51 -1.54 11.50 2.83
N LEU A 52 -2.28 10.63 2.15
CA LEU A 52 -1.81 9.30 1.77
C LEU A 52 -1.20 9.40 0.38
N THR A 53 0.11 9.22 0.30
CA THR A 53 0.82 9.04 -0.97
C THR A 53 0.17 7.86 -1.70
N ARG A 54 -0.45 8.14 -2.84
CA ARG A 54 -1.42 7.25 -3.46
C ARG A 54 -0.78 5.94 -3.92
N LYS A 55 -1.51 4.88 -3.55
CA LYS A 55 -1.64 3.56 -4.17
C LYS A 55 -0.37 2.74 -4.30
N PHE A 56 -0.29 1.74 -3.43
CA PHE A 56 0.33 0.49 -3.80
C PHE A 56 -0.31 0.03 -5.13
N PRO A 57 0.50 -0.32 -6.16
CA PRO A 57 -0.04 -0.69 -7.47
C PRO A 57 -0.90 -1.96 -7.39
N TYR A 58 -0.69 -2.77 -6.35
CA TYR A 58 -1.37 -4.04 -6.16
C TYR A 58 -1.95 -4.16 -4.75
N VAL A 59 -3.02 -4.95 -4.60
CA VAL A 59 -3.68 -5.27 -3.33
C VAL A 59 -2.76 -5.89 -2.28
N GLY A 60 -1.59 -6.40 -2.69
CA GLY A 60 -0.57 -6.92 -1.78
C GLY A 60 0.85 -6.77 -2.31
N ARG A 61 1.84 -6.86 -1.40
CA ARG A 61 3.28 -6.80 -1.74
C ARG A 61 3.73 -7.89 -2.72
N GLY A 62 2.97 -8.98 -2.81
CA GLY A 62 3.21 -10.03 -3.81
C GLY A 62 3.29 -9.45 -5.22
N GLY A 63 2.38 -8.53 -5.58
CA GLY A 63 2.35 -7.99 -6.94
C GLY A 63 3.65 -7.30 -7.35
N LEU A 64 4.34 -6.62 -6.43
CA LEU A 64 5.65 -6.02 -6.72
C LEU A 64 6.72 -7.07 -7.05
N LYS A 65 6.65 -8.25 -6.43
CA LYS A 65 7.60 -9.34 -6.72
C LYS A 65 7.35 -9.92 -8.11
N LEU A 66 6.08 -10.17 -8.44
CA LEU A 66 5.73 -10.70 -9.75
C LEU A 66 6.03 -9.67 -10.85
N GLU A 67 5.67 -8.41 -10.65
CA GLU A 67 5.98 -7.32 -11.59
C GLU A 67 7.49 -7.25 -11.88
N ALA A 68 8.32 -7.30 -10.84
CA ALA A 68 9.77 -7.32 -10.99
C ALA A 68 10.25 -8.55 -11.78
N ALA A 69 9.68 -9.73 -11.54
CA ALA A 69 9.99 -10.94 -12.29
C ALA A 69 9.58 -10.84 -13.77
N LEU A 70 8.35 -10.39 -14.06
CA LEU A 70 7.85 -10.21 -15.43
C LEU A 70 8.77 -9.27 -16.23
N LYS A 71 9.20 -8.15 -15.63
CA LYS A 71 10.13 -7.20 -16.26
C LYS A 71 11.53 -7.80 -16.44
N SER A 72 12.09 -8.40 -15.39
CA SER A 72 13.47 -8.91 -15.41
C SER A 72 13.64 -10.08 -16.37
N PHE A 73 12.61 -10.93 -16.50
CA PHE A 73 12.62 -12.09 -17.40
C PHE A 73 11.96 -11.80 -18.75
N SER A 74 11.52 -10.56 -19.01
CA SER A 74 10.84 -10.17 -20.26
C SER A 74 9.63 -11.05 -20.60
N ILE A 75 8.84 -11.41 -19.59
CA ILE A 75 7.65 -12.26 -19.75
C ILE A 75 6.41 -11.39 -19.95
N THR A 76 5.73 -11.54 -21.09
CA THR A 76 4.39 -10.98 -21.33
C THR A 76 3.31 -11.98 -20.93
N VAL A 77 2.34 -11.51 -20.15
CA VAL A 77 1.15 -12.28 -19.74
C VAL A 77 -0.13 -11.88 -20.49
N LYS A 78 -0.09 -10.82 -21.30
CA LYS A 78 -1.26 -10.30 -22.03
C LYS A 78 -1.94 -11.39 -22.88
N GLY A 79 -3.23 -11.61 -22.64
CA GLY A 79 -4.08 -12.58 -23.35
C GLY A 79 -3.78 -14.04 -23.00
N LYS A 80 -3.11 -14.30 -21.87
CA LYS A 80 -2.76 -15.67 -21.45
C LYS A 80 -3.57 -16.09 -20.23
N ILE A 81 -4.11 -17.30 -20.29
CA ILE A 81 -4.67 -17.96 -19.11
C ILE A 81 -3.53 -18.19 -18.11
N CYS A 82 -3.62 -17.57 -16.93
CA CYS A 82 -2.62 -17.67 -15.86
C CYS A 82 -3.25 -18.31 -14.62
N ALA A 83 -2.48 -19.15 -13.92
CA ALA A 83 -2.87 -19.72 -12.63
C ALA A 83 -1.97 -19.16 -11.52
N ASP A 84 -2.56 -18.59 -10.47
CA ASP A 84 -1.87 -18.09 -9.27
C ASP A 84 -1.94 -19.13 -8.14
N LEU A 85 -0.88 -19.93 -8.00
CA LEU A 85 -0.80 -20.99 -6.99
C LEU A 85 -0.33 -20.40 -5.65
N GLY A 86 -1.20 -20.45 -4.64
CA GLY A 86 -0.95 -19.82 -3.34
C GLY A 86 -1.46 -18.37 -3.27
N ALA A 87 -2.49 -18.03 -4.04
CA ALA A 87 -3.18 -16.75 -4.00
C ALA A 87 -3.71 -16.46 -2.58
N SER A 88 -2.92 -15.68 -1.82
CA SER A 88 -3.28 -15.20 -0.49
C SER A 88 -4.26 -14.02 -0.63
N ILE A 89 -3.88 -12.81 -0.24
CA ILE A 89 -4.68 -11.59 -0.46
C ILE A 89 -4.75 -11.14 -1.94
N GLY A 90 -4.34 -11.99 -2.90
CA GLY A 90 -4.45 -11.73 -4.34
C GLY A 90 -3.40 -10.80 -4.96
N GLY A 91 -2.26 -10.56 -4.32
CA GLY A 91 -1.25 -9.64 -4.86
C GLY A 91 -0.67 -10.03 -6.23
N PHE A 92 -0.44 -11.33 -6.48
CA PHE A 92 0.03 -11.83 -7.78
C PHE A 92 -1.10 -11.79 -8.81
N THR A 93 -2.29 -12.26 -8.44
CA THR A 93 -3.51 -12.19 -9.26
C THR A 93 -3.78 -10.77 -9.77
N ASP A 94 -3.77 -9.77 -8.88
CA ASP A 94 -3.98 -8.36 -9.25
C ASP A 94 -2.90 -7.84 -10.22
N CYS A 95 -1.64 -8.24 -10.02
CA CYS A 95 -0.57 -7.95 -10.96
C CYS A 95 -0.80 -8.57 -12.34
N LEU A 96 -1.22 -9.85 -12.41
CA LEU A 96 -1.54 -10.53 -13.67
C LEU A 96 -2.69 -9.83 -14.41
N LEU A 97 -3.79 -9.55 -13.71
CA LEU A 97 -4.97 -8.89 -14.28
C LEU A 97 -4.62 -7.49 -14.82
N GLN A 98 -3.87 -6.68 -14.06
CA GLN A 98 -3.43 -5.36 -14.51
C GLN A 98 -2.47 -5.41 -15.71
N ASN A 99 -1.75 -6.51 -15.90
CA ASN A 99 -0.89 -6.75 -17.07
C ASN A 99 -1.62 -7.47 -18.23
N GLY A 100 -2.94 -7.66 -18.11
CA GLY A 100 -3.81 -8.13 -19.17
C GLY A 100 -3.82 -9.64 -19.39
N ALA A 101 -3.45 -10.43 -18.37
CA ALA A 101 -3.69 -11.87 -18.36
C ALA A 101 -5.16 -12.19 -18.63
#